data_AF-A0A551ZR12-F1
#
_entry.id   AF-A0A551ZR12-F1
#
_cell.length_a   1.000
_cell.length_b   1.000
_cell.length_c   1.000
_cell.angle_alpha   90.00
_cell.angle_beta   90.00
_cell.angle_gamma   90.00
#
_symmetry.space_group_name_H-M   'P 1'
#
loop_
_entity.id
_entity.type
_entity.pdbx_description
1 polymer ?
#
loop_
_entity_poly.entity_id
_entity_poly.type
_entity_poly.pdbx_seq_one_letter_code
_entity_poly.pdbx_strand_id
1 'polypeptide(L)'
;MIKNRLIPTLALAGATSLAAMLTPVAATAVTFTVNRSWSESGNNASLVGTVDVPVGSYTIQNGTPNPFTNVNLTLTVNSNPFTLNTANTSNISGTGQFLVNATSSTLTFNTANADGSNPADLAFLNSSTGFGGPFYVIGTDGDPGFEIAINTSPNVAASVALSVTFGTVQQVQQVPEPASLFGLGVLSTLGAASTLKRKLKPSQSIEKETTKVG
;
A
#
# COMPACT_ATOMS: atom_id res chain seq x y z
N MET A 1 -22.16 -15.99 -77.76
CA MET A 1 -20.74 -15.66 -77.50
C MET A 1 -20.66 -14.57 -76.43
N ILE A 2 -20.62 -14.94 -75.13
CA ILE A 2 -20.33 -14.04 -74.00
C ILE A 2 -19.49 -14.83 -72.97
N LYS A 3 -18.50 -14.15 -72.40
CA LYS A 3 -17.24 -14.63 -71.82
C LYS A 3 -17.34 -15.06 -70.34
N ASN A 4 -16.44 -15.98 -69.95
CA ASN A 4 -16.02 -16.37 -68.59
C ASN A 4 -16.04 -15.25 -67.54
N ARG A 5 -16.28 -15.61 -66.26
CA ARG A 5 -15.32 -15.39 -65.15
C ARG A 5 -15.52 -16.41 -64.01
N LEU A 6 -14.46 -17.15 -63.70
CA LEU A 6 -14.27 -17.93 -62.47
C LEU A 6 -13.84 -17.00 -61.34
N ILE A 7 -14.37 -17.19 -60.13
CA ILE A 7 -13.75 -16.69 -58.89
C ILE A 7 -13.73 -17.86 -57.89
N PRO A 8 -12.55 -18.30 -57.40
CA PRO A 8 -12.47 -19.27 -56.31
C PRO A 8 -12.59 -18.51 -54.98
N THR A 9 -13.58 -18.86 -54.16
CA THR A 9 -13.62 -18.37 -52.77
C THR A 9 -12.74 -19.27 -51.92
N LEU A 10 -11.67 -18.66 -51.41
CA LEU A 10 -10.65 -19.23 -50.54
C LEU A 10 -11.26 -19.56 -49.16
N ALA A 11 -11.02 -20.78 -48.69
CA ALA A 11 -11.37 -21.22 -47.34
C ALA A 11 -10.53 -20.44 -46.30
N LEU A 12 -11.18 -19.94 -45.24
CA LEU A 12 -10.50 -19.47 -44.04
C LEU A 12 -11.05 -20.22 -42.83
N ALA A 13 -10.33 -21.27 -42.42
CA ALA A 13 -10.54 -21.96 -41.16
C ALA A 13 -10.09 -21.04 -40.02
N GLY A 14 -11.05 -20.47 -39.29
CA GLY A 14 -10.80 -19.77 -38.04
C GLY A 14 -10.73 -20.78 -36.90
N ALA A 15 -9.51 -21.16 -36.51
CA ALA A 15 -9.27 -21.90 -35.28
C ALA A 15 -9.55 -20.97 -34.08
N THR A 16 -10.67 -21.19 -33.39
CA THR A 16 -10.88 -20.60 -32.07
C THR A 16 -10.09 -21.41 -31.05
N SER A 17 -8.93 -20.91 -30.65
CA SER A 17 -8.18 -21.46 -29.51
C SER A 17 -8.99 -21.24 -28.23
N LEU A 18 -9.40 -22.36 -27.64
CA LEU A 18 -9.98 -22.46 -26.30
C LEU A 18 -8.91 -22.04 -25.29
N ALA A 19 -8.92 -20.78 -24.87
CA ALA A 19 -8.10 -20.32 -23.75
C ALA A 19 -8.61 -21.01 -22.48
N ALA A 20 -7.84 -21.98 -21.97
CA ALA A 20 -8.08 -22.60 -20.69
C ALA A 20 -8.16 -21.51 -19.62
N MET A 21 -9.31 -21.42 -18.95
CA MET A 21 -9.51 -20.52 -17.83
C MET A 21 -8.73 -21.06 -16.62
N LEU A 22 -7.45 -20.73 -16.56
CA LEU A 22 -6.72 -20.64 -15.29
C LEU A 22 -7.39 -19.49 -14.52
N THR A 23 -8.23 -19.82 -13.54
CA THR A 23 -8.69 -18.83 -12.56
C THR A 23 -7.45 -18.15 -11.99
N PRO A 24 -7.24 -16.84 -12.21
CA PRO A 24 -6.10 -16.18 -11.60
C PRO A 24 -6.26 -16.28 -10.09
N VAL A 25 -5.29 -16.91 -9.42
CA VAL A 25 -5.09 -16.68 -7.99
C VAL A 25 -4.98 -15.17 -7.84
N ALA A 26 -5.88 -14.55 -7.08
CA ALA A 26 -5.84 -13.13 -6.82
C ALA A 26 -4.44 -12.79 -6.31
N ALA A 27 -3.67 -12.04 -7.12
CA ALA A 27 -2.32 -11.66 -6.74
C ALA A 27 -2.42 -10.87 -5.43
N THR A 28 -1.64 -11.26 -4.43
CA THR A 28 -1.62 -10.57 -3.14
C THR A 28 -1.25 -9.11 -3.35
N ALA A 29 -2.04 -8.19 -2.80
CA ALA A 29 -1.76 -6.77 -2.87
C ALA A 29 -0.47 -6.45 -2.11
N VAL A 30 0.34 -5.55 -2.67
CA VAL A 30 1.53 -5.00 -2.03
C VAL A 30 1.22 -3.62 -1.51
N THR A 31 1.66 -3.32 -0.28
CA THR A 31 1.51 -2.00 0.32
C THR A 31 2.62 -1.06 -0.13
N PHE A 32 2.24 0.06 -0.73
CA PHE A 32 3.15 1.13 -1.14
C PHE A 32 2.98 2.34 -0.23
N THR A 33 4.09 2.84 0.29
CA THR A 33 4.18 4.14 0.95
C THR A 33 4.19 5.25 -0.09
N VAL A 34 3.28 6.21 0.06
CA VAL A 34 3.19 7.43 -0.73
C VAL A 34 3.77 8.57 0.10
N ASN A 35 4.66 9.34 -0.50
CA ASN A 35 5.22 10.55 0.11
C ASN A 35 5.50 11.57 -1.00
N ARG A 36 4.52 12.42 -1.26
CA ARG A 36 4.58 13.46 -2.28
C ARG A 36 4.43 14.84 -1.65
N SER A 37 5.05 15.84 -2.25
CA SER A 37 4.91 17.24 -1.87
C SER A 37 5.04 18.14 -3.09
N TRP A 38 4.19 19.14 -3.19
CA TRP A 38 4.21 20.15 -4.26
C TRP A 38 3.77 21.50 -3.71
N SER A 39 3.97 22.56 -4.49
CA SER A 39 3.64 23.92 -4.08
C SER A 39 3.21 24.79 -5.24
N GLU A 40 2.37 25.78 -4.93
CA GLU A 40 1.87 26.77 -5.87
C GLU A 40 1.66 28.10 -5.16
N SER A 41 2.24 29.18 -5.69
CA SER A 41 1.99 30.55 -5.20
C SER A 41 2.17 30.73 -3.68
N GLY A 42 3.17 30.06 -3.09
CA GLY A 42 3.46 30.11 -1.65
C GLY A 42 2.60 29.20 -0.77
N ASN A 43 1.70 28.40 -1.37
CA ASN A 43 0.95 27.36 -0.69
C ASN A 43 1.61 26.01 -0.90
N ASN A 44 1.57 25.16 0.13
CA ASN A 44 2.21 23.86 0.11
C ASN A 44 1.16 22.78 0.27
N ALA A 45 1.29 21.72 -0.52
CA ALA A 45 0.48 20.52 -0.42
C ALA A 45 1.36 19.27 -0.29
N SER A 46 0.88 18.28 0.44
CA SER A 46 1.53 16.97 0.54
C SER A 46 0.50 15.84 0.55
N LEU A 47 0.90 14.69 0.04
CA LEU A 47 0.12 13.46 0.05
C LEU A 47 0.97 12.36 0.66
N VAL A 48 0.57 11.90 1.84
CA VAL A 48 1.33 10.90 2.62
C VAL A 48 0.41 9.78 3.09
N GLY A 49 0.92 8.56 3.13
CA GLY A 49 0.17 7.40 3.63
C GLY A 49 0.49 6.15 2.84
N THR A 50 -0.49 5.26 2.70
CA THR A 50 -0.31 4.00 1.99
C THR A 50 -1.44 3.69 1.01
N VAL A 51 -1.12 2.91 -0.01
CA VAL A 51 -2.08 2.27 -0.91
C VAL A 51 -1.70 0.81 -1.11
N ASP A 52 -2.69 -0.07 -1.22
CA ASP A 52 -2.46 -1.48 -1.54
C ASP A 52 -2.86 -1.74 -2.99
N VAL A 53 -1.94 -2.30 -3.77
CA VAL A 53 -2.13 -2.61 -5.20
C VAL A 53 -1.51 -3.97 -5.51
N PRO A 54 -2.23 -4.92 -6.12
CA PRO A 54 -1.62 -6.17 -6.61
C PRO A 54 -0.56 -5.90 -7.67
N VAL A 55 0.53 -6.65 -7.64
CA VAL A 55 1.59 -6.55 -8.65
C VAL A 55 1.02 -6.81 -10.03
N GLY A 56 1.28 -5.90 -10.98
CA GLY A 56 0.74 -5.96 -12.32
C GLY A 56 0.74 -4.61 -13.02
N SER A 57 0.38 -4.65 -14.30
CA SER A 57 0.16 -3.46 -15.12
C SER A 57 -1.32 -3.34 -15.42
N TYR A 58 -1.89 -2.17 -15.17
CA TYR A 58 -3.32 -1.90 -15.28
C TYR A 58 -3.53 -0.66 -16.15
N THR A 59 -4.53 -0.75 -17.02
CA THR A 59 -5.01 0.37 -17.82
C THR A 59 -6.39 0.73 -17.31
N ILE A 60 -6.54 1.98 -16.88
CA ILE A 60 -7.81 2.55 -16.46
C ILE A 60 -8.30 3.46 -17.59
N GLN A 61 -9.48 3.15 -18.12
CA GLN A 61 -10.11 3.90 -19.20
C GLN A 61 -11.63 3.75 -19.12
N ASN A 62 -12.37 4.84 -19.36
CA ASN A 62 -13.83 4.79 -19.51
C ASN A 62 -14.55 4.11 -18.33
N GLY A 63 -14.19 4.48 -17.10
CA GLY A 63 -14.81 3.96 -15.88
C GLY A 63 -14.49 2.50 -15.53
N THR A 64 -13.50 1.87 -16.18
CA THR A 64 -13.03 0.54 -15.76
C THR A 64 -12.61 0.53 -14.29
N PRO A 65 -12.79 -0.60 -13.57
CA PRO A 65 -12.31 -0.73 -12.20
C PRO A 65 -10.83 -0.40 -12.05
N ASN A 66 -10.46 0.20 -10.92
CA ASN A 66 -9.07 0.48 -10.58
C ASN A 66 -8.47 -0.64 -9.72
N PRO A 67 -7.13 -0.80 -9.68
CA PRO A 67 -6.48 -1.89 -8.97
C PRO A 67 -6.23 -1.62 -7.47
N PHE A 68 -6.69 -0.48 -6.93
CA PHE A 68 -6.44 -0.11 -5.53
C PHE A 68 -7.39 -0.88 -4.61
N THR A 69 -6.85 -1.80 -3.82
CA THR A 69 -7.64 -2.62 -2.89
C THR A 69 -7.81 -1.94 -1.52
N ASN A 70 -6.94 -0.99 -1.21
CA ASN A 70 -7.00 -0.19 0.01
C ASN A 70 -6.30 1.15 -0.23
N VAL A 71 -6.83 2.21 0.37
CA VAL A 71 -6.28 3.57 0.29
C VAL A 71 -6.35 4.17 1.69
N ASN A 72 -5.20 4.60 2.21
CA ASN A 72 -5.09 5.29 3.48
C ASN A 72 -4.12 6.46 3.32
N LEU A 73 -4.61 7.55 2.75
CA LEU A 73 -3.82 8.73 2.42
C LEU A 73 -4.31 9.94 3.22
N THR A 74 -3.37 10.80 3.56
CA THR A 74 -3.62 12.13 4.13
C THR A 74 -3.09 13.17 3.16
N LEU A 75 -4.01 13.93 2.58
CA LEU A 75 -3.71 15.15 1.84
C LEU A 75 -3.61 16.29 2.84
N THR A 76 -2.51 17.03 2.85
CA THR A 76 -2.34 18.20 3.73
C THR A 76 -2.12 19.43 2.89
N VAL A 77 -2.88 20.51 3.10
CA VAL A 77 -2.68 21.80 2.45
C VAL A 77 -2.49 22.89 3.51
N ASN A 78 -1.36 23.57 3.48
CA ASN A 78 -0.98 24.60 4.48
C ASN A 78 -1.25 24.15 5.93
N SER A 79 -0.86 22.91 6.26
CA SER A 79 -1.08 22.26 7.57
C SER A 79 -2.51 21.81 7.89
N ASN A 80 -3.47 21.93 6.97
CA ASN A 80 -4.81 21.37 7.13
C ASN A 80 -4.87 19.95 6.53
N PRO A 81 -5.06 18.89 7.34
CA PRO A 81 -5.10 17.51 6.86
C PRO A 81 -6.50 17.09 6.43
N PHE A 82 -6.56 16.25 5.40
CA PHE A 82 -7.76 15.65 4.83
C PHE A 82 -7.53 14.16 4.56
N THR A 83 -8.40 13.30 5.08
CA THR A 83 -8.30 11.85 4.86
C THR A 83 -8.90 11.46 3.51
N LEU A 84 -8.13 10.74 2.71
CA LEU A 84 -8.55 10.16 1.43
C LEU A 84 -8.47 8.63 1.55
N ASN A 85 -9.54 7.95 1.20
CA ASN A 85 -9.71 6.51 1.45
C ASN A 85 -10.26 5.75 0.23
N THR A 86 -10.30 6.37 -0.95
CA THR A 86 -10.84 5.76 -2.15
C THR A 86 -10.16 6.33 -3.39
N ALA A 87 -9.78 5.45 -4.31
CA ALA A 87 -9.40 5.82 -5.68
C ALA A 87 -10.66 5.90 -6.54
N ASN A 88 -10.87 7.03 -7.21
CA ASN A 88 -12.01 7.28 -8.07
C ASN A 88 -11.53 7.59 -9.50
N THR A 89 -12.13 6.90 -10.46
CA THR A 89 -11.77 6.93 -11.89
C THR A 89 -12.93 7.39 -12.77
N SER A 90 -14.02 7.90 -12.18
CA SER A 90 -15.22 8.30 -12.93
C SER A 90 -14.99 9.48 -13.86
N ASN A 91 -13.91 10.23 -13.67
CA ASN A 91 -13.55 11.36 -14.53
C ASN A 91 -12.80 10.92 -15.80
N ILE A 92 -12.31 9.67 -15.86
CA ILE A 92 -11.63 9.15 -17.05
C ILE A 92 -12.68 8.70 -18.07
N SER A 93 -12.74 9.40 -19.19
CA SER A 93 -13.68 9.13 -20.29
C SER A 93 -12.98 9.23 -21.65
N GLY A 94 -13.58 8.58 -22.66
CA GLY A 94 -13.03 8.59 -24.01
C GLY A 94 -11.80 7.71 -24.19
N THR A 95 -10.80 8.18 -24.92
CA THR A 95 -9.59 7.43 -25.30
C THR A 95 -8.42 7.56 -24.33
N GLY A 96 -8.49 8.49 -23.38
CA GLY A 96 -7.45 8.76 -22.40
C GLY A 96 -7.27 7.59 -21.45
N GLN A 97 -6.02 7.15 -21.28
CA GLN A 97 -5.68 6.00 -20.48
C GLN A 97 -4.79 6.42 -19.32
N PHE A 98 -5.22 6.10 -18.10
CA PHE A 98 -4.36 6.17 -16.93
C PHE A 98 -3.71 4.80 -16.70
N LEU A 99 -2.38 4.76 -16.70
CA LEU A 99 -1.58 3.55 -16.64
C LEU A 99 -0.99 3.41 -15.23
N VAL A 100 -1.34 2.32 -14.56
CA VAL A 100 -0.81 1.97 -13.24
C VAL A 100 0.10 0.76 -13.39
N ASN A 101 1.34 0.88 -12.93
CA ASN A 101 2.27 -0.23 -12.92
C ASN A 101 2.81 -0.46 -11.51
N ALA A 102 2.37 -1.56 -10.89
CA ALA A 102 2.79 -2.00 -9.57
C ALA A 102 3.80 -3.14 -9.70
N THR A 103 5.00 -2.93 -9.18
CA THR A 103 6.05 -3.95 -9.10
C THR A 103 6.27 -4.37 -7.65
N SER A 104 7.20 -5.28 -7.38
CA SER A 104 7.58 -5.65 -6.01
C SER A 104 8.35 -4.55 -5.26
N SER A 105 8.61 -3.38 -5.87
CA SER A 105 9.39 -2.29 -5.25
C SER A 105 8.79 -0.91 -5.45
N THR A 106 8.13 -0.67 -6.57
CA THR A 106 7.60 0.65 -6.95
C THR A 106 6.18 0.57 -7.51
N LEU A 107 5.42 1.62 -7.26
CA LEU A 107 4.16 1.92 -7.90
C LEU A 107 4.38 3.15 -8.78
N THR A 108 4.25 2.99 -10.09
CA THR A 108 4.46 4.07 -11.06
C THR A 108 3.19 4.39 -11.82
N PHE A 109 2.99 5.67 -12.11
CA PHE A 109 1.87 6.18 -12.90
C PHE A 109 2.37 6.80 -14.20
N ASN A 110 1.65 6.50 -15.29
CA ASN A 110 1.85 7.09 -16.60
C ASN A 110 0.49 7.27 -17.27
N THR A 111 0.46 7.85 -18.46
CA THR A 111 -0.76 8.00 -19.25
C THR A 111 -0.50 7.76 -20.73
N ALA A 112 -1.57 7.58 -21.50
CA ALA A 112 -1.52 7.51 -22.96
C ALA A 112 -2.79 8.11 -23.56
N ASN A 113 -2.68 8.64 -24.78
CA ASN A 113 -3.80 9.11 -25.61
C ASN A 113 -4.67 10.22 -24.98
N ALA A 114 -4.09 11.00 -24.06
CA ALA A 114 -4.78 12.13 -23.44
C ALA A 114 -4.66 13.40 -24.29
N ASP A 115 -5.78 14.10 -24.51
CA ASP A 115 -5.85 15.26 -25.42
C ASP A 115 -6.94 16.31 -25.08
N GLY A 116 -7.27 16.43 -23.79
CA GLY A 116 -8.18 17.45 -23.26
C GLY A 116 -9.64 17.05 -23.40
N SER A 117 -10.04 16.56 -24.57
CA SER A 117 -11.35 15.91 -24.73
C SER A 117 -11.36 14.51 -24.12
N ASN A 118 -10.19 13.87 -24.03
CA ASN A 118 -10.01 12.54 -23.48
C ASN A 118 -9.03 12.59 -22.28
N PRO A 119 -9.47 13.02 -21.09
CA PRO A 119 -8.59 13.16 -19.91
C PRO A 119 -8.11 11.78 -19.42
N ALA A 120 -6.90 11.75 -18.84
CA ALA A 120 -6.32 10.57 -18.21
C ALA A 120 -5.95 10.90 -16.77
N ASP A 121 -6.96 10.90 -15.89
CA ASP A 121 -6.84 11.42 -14.52
C ASP A 121 -7.26 10.41 -13.46
N LEU A 122 -6.45 10.25 -12.42
CA LEU A 122 -6.79 9.46 -11.24
C LEU A 122 -7.02 10.38 -10.05
N ALA A 123 -8.19 10.24 -9.41
CA ALA A 123 -8.50 10.96 -8.18
C ALA A 123 -8.39 10.04 -6.96
N PHE A 124 -7.86 10.58 -5.85
CA PHE A 124 -7.98 9.99 -4.53
C PHE A 124 -8.83 10.93 -3.66
N LEU A 125 -9.87 10.39 -3.05
CA LEU A 125 -10.87 11.17 -2.32
C LEU A 125 -11.39 10.43 -1.09
N ASN A 126 -12.17 11.12 -0.27
CA ASN A 126 -12.94 10.50 0.80
C ASN A 126 -14.28 9.98 0.24
N SER A 127 -14.50 8.67 0.33
CA SER A 127 -15.74 8.02 -0.15
C SER A 127 -17.02 8.62 0.43
N SER A 128 -16.98 9.19 1.64
CA SER A 128 -18.16 9.78 2.28
C SER A 128 -18.55 11.13 1.68
N THR A 129 -17.60 11.90 1.16
CA THR A 129 -17.85 13.22 0.58
C THR A 129 -17.77 13.24 -0.94
N GLY A 130 -17.14 12.23 -1.56
CA GLY A 130 -16.91 12.20 -3.00
C GLY A 130 -16.15 13.44 -3.47
N PHE A 131 -16.45 13.89 -4.70
CA PHE A 131 -15.92 15.15 -5.26
C PHE A 131 -16.49 16.42 -4.62
N GLY A 132 -17.45 16.30 -3.70
CA GLY A 132 -17.95 17.43 -2.92
C GLY A 132 -17.03 17.82 -1.75
N GLY A 133 -16.10 16.95 -1.36
CA GLY A 133 -15.08 17.22 -0.34
C GLY A 133 -13.68 17.42 -0.93
N PRO A 134 -12.65 17.49 -0.09
CA PRO A 134 -11.25 17.56 -0.50
C PRO A 134 -10.78 16.31 -1.24
N PHE A 135 -9.99 16.49 -2.30
CA PHE A 135 -9.40 15.38 -3.04
C PHE A 135 -8.08 15.74 -3.71
N TYR A 136 -7.30 14.72 -4.03
CA TYR A 136 -6.08 14.81 -4.82
C TYR A 136 -6.33 14.24 -6.21
N VAL A 137 -5.81 14.88 -7.26
CA VAL A 137 -5.82 14.36 -8.63
C VAL A 137 -4.40 14.36 -9.18
N ILE A 138 -4.08 13.33 -9.96
CA ILE A 138 -2.90 13.27 -10.80
C ILE A 138 -3.28 12.75 -12.17
N GLY A 139 -2.75 13.35 -13.24
CA GLY A 139 -3.15 13.00 -14.59
C GLY A 139 -2.64 13.96 -15.64
N THR A 140 -3.30 13.93 -16.79
CA THR A 140 -3.05 14.87 -17.88
C THR A 140 -4.27 14.97 -18.78
N ASP A 141 -4.53 16.20 -19.20
CA ASP A 141 -5.50 16.58 -20.22
C ASP A 141 -4.77 16.94 -21.54
N GLY A 142 -3.52 16.52 -21.70
CA GLY A 142 -2.57 17.04 -22.67
C GLY A 142 -1.29 17.54 -21.98
N ASP A 143 -0.16 17.46 -22.70
CA ASP A 143 1.16 17.78 -22.16
C ASP A 143 1.24 19.27 -21.71
N PRO A 144 1.68 19.58 -20.46
CA PRO A 144 2.21 18.70 -19.41
C PRO A 144 1.16 18.05 -18.51
N GLY A 145 1.57 16.94 -17.86
CA GLY A 145 0.79 16.37 -16.76
C GLY A 145 0.73 17.28 -15.55
N PHE A 146 -0.22 16.99 -14.65
CA PHE A 146 -0.45 17.77 -13.44
C PHE A 146 -0.69 16.89 -12.22
N GLU A 147 -0.46 17.47 -11.04
CA GLU A 147 -1.03 17.01 -9.78
C GLU A 147 -1.64 18.18 -9.03
N ILE A 148 -2.77 17.97 -8.35
CA ILE A 148 -3.54 19.04 -7.73
C ILE A 148 -4.29 18.59 -6.46
N ALA A 149 -4.28 19.45 -5.45
CA ALA A 149 -5.21 19.42 -4.31
C ALA A 149 -6.42 20.30 -4.63
N ILE A 150 -7.63 19.74 -4.57
CA ILE A 150 -8.87 20.44 -4.88
C ILE A 150 -9.79 20.42 -3.65
N ASN A 151 -10.59 21.48 -3.49
CA ASN A 151 -11.52 21.69 -2.36
C ASN A 151 -10.81 21.77 -1.01
N THR A 152 -9.55 22.23 -1.00
CA THR A 152 -8.70 22.32 0.20
C THR A 152 -8.50 23.74 0.74
N SER A 153 -9.00 24.77 0.03
CA SER A 153 -8.89 26.20 0.36
C SER A 153 -7.50 26.63 0.89
N PRO A 154 -6.52 26.92 0.01
CA PRO A 154 -6.64 27.02 -1.44
C PRO A 154 -6.52 25.65 -2.14
N ASN A 155 -6.84 25.63 -3.44
CA ASN A 155 -6.35 24.56 -4.30
C ASN A 155 -4.85 24.78 -4.57
N VAL A 156 -4.09 23.71 -4.69
CA VAL A 156 -2.64 23.79 -4.92
C VAL A 156 -2.29 22.82 -6.04
N ALA A 157 -1.79 23.34 -7.16
CA ALA A 157 -1.45 22.57 -8.36
C ALA A 157 0.04 22.61 -8.68
N ALA A 158 0.54 21.59 -9.36
CA ALA A 158 1.87 21.59 -9.94
C ALA A 158 1.91 20.79 -11.24
N SER A 159 2.80 21.16 -12.16
CA SER A 159 3.11 20.34 -13.32
C SER A 159 3.91 19.11 -12.89
N VAL A 160 3.57 17.93 -13.41
CA VAL A 160 4.28 16.68 -13.16
C VAL A 160 4.66 16.02 -14.49
N ALA A 161 5.91 15.54 -14.58
CA ALA A 161 6.31 14.66 -15.66
C ALA A 161 5.76 13.24 -15.38
N LEU A 162 4.86 12.77 -16.24
CA LEU A 162 4.25 11.44 -16.13
C LEU A 162 5.25 10.35 -16.56
N SER A 163 5.06 9.13 -16.07
CA SER A 163 6.12 8.16 -15.70
C SER A 163 6.71 8.44 -14.31
N VAL A 164 5.86 8.84 -13.37
CA VAL A 164 6.24 9.21 -12.01
C VAL A 164 6.16 8.01 -11.07
N THR A 165 7.14 7.87 -10.18
CA THR A 165 7.02 6.96 -9.03
C THR A 165 6.05 7.59 -8.02
N PHE A 166 4.88 6.98 -7.87
CA PHE A 166 3.85 7.42 -6.94
C PHE A 166 4.11 6.91 -5.52
N GLY A 167 4.61 5.68 -5.40
CA GLY A 167 4.95 5.08 -4.12
C GLY A 167 6.04 4.02 -4.22
N THR A 168 6.62 3.68 -3.07
CA THR A 168 7.61 2.61 -2.91
C THR A 168 7.09 1.59 -1.90
N VAL A 169 7.47 0.33 -2.06
CA VAL A 169 6.98 -0.72 -1.15
C VAL A 169 7.35 -0.40 0.29
N GLN A 170 6.36 -0.52 1.17
CA GLN A 170 6.57 -0.38 2.60
C GLN A 170 7.48 -1.52 3.07
N GLN A 171 8.73 -1.19 3.42
CA GLN A 171 9.61 -2.17 4.04
C GLN A 171 9.04 -2.55 5.40
N VAL A 172 8.64 -3.80 5.55
CA VAL A 172 8.36 -4.37 6.86
C VAL A 172 9.71 -4.48 7.56
N GLN A 173 10.03 -3.52 8.42
CA GLN A 173 11.19 -3.62 9.28
C GLN A 173 10.98 -4.86 10.15
N GLN A 174 11.74 -5.93 9.89
CA GLN A 174 11.82 -7.06 10.80
C GLN A 174 12.36 -6.52 12.12
N VAL A 175 11.48 -6.34 13.11
CA VAL A 175 11.90 -6.11 14.49
C VAL A 175 12.62 -7.39 14.90
N PRO A 176 13.92 -7.34 15.27
CA PRO A 176 14.58 -8.51 15.82
C PRO A 176 13.79 -8.93 17.06
N GLU A 177 13.25 -10.14 17.03
CA GLU A 177 12.59 -10.74 18.19
C GLU A 177 13.56 -10.58 19.38
N PRO A 178 13.13 -9.99 20.52
CA PRO A 178 14.03 -9.84 21.64
C PRO A 178 14.54 -11.23 21.98
N ALA A 179 15.85 -11.40 22.00
CA ALA A 179 16.53 -12.62 22.42
C ALA A 179 16.32 -12.83 23.94
N SER A 180 15.06 -12.97 24.36
CA SER A 180 14.62 -13.29 25.71
C SER A 180 14.58 -14.81 25.91
N LEU A 181 15.33 -15.58 25.11
CA LEU A 181 15.56 -17.00 25.36
C LEU A 181 16.78 -17.26 26.26
N PHE A 182 17.66 -16.28 26.45
CA PHE A 182 18.88 -16.45 27.27
C PHE A 182 18.74 -16.01 28.73
N GLY A 183 17.62 -15.40 29.14
CA GLY A 183 17.41 -14.88 30.50
C GLY A 183 16.90 -15.90 31.52
N LEU A 184 16.32 -17.03 31.10
CA LEU A 184 15.69 -18.01 32.00
C LEU A 184 16.54 -19.27 32.25
N GLY A 185 17.60 -19.49 31.47
CA GLY A 185 18.46 -20.68 31.60
C GLY A 185 19.56 -20.56 32.66
N VAL A 186 19.92 -19.35 33.10
CA VAL A 186 21.06 -19.13 34.02
C VAL A 186 20.62 -19.02 35.49
N LEU A 187 19.31 -18.84 35.78
CA LEU A 187 18.81 -18.81 37.16
C LEU A 187 18.70 -20.20 37.82
N SER A 188 18.75 -21.28 37.06
CA SER A 188 18.59 -22.65 37.60
C SER A 188 19.85 -23.16 38.34
N THR A 189 21.02 -22.57 38.13
CA THR A 189 22.27 -23.00 38.79
C THR A 189 22.57 -22.25 40.09
N LEU A 190 21.98 -21.08 40.33
CA LEU A 190 22.13 -20.33 41.59
C LEU A 190 21.14 -20.78 42.69
N GLY A 191 20.02 -21.42 42.33
CA GLY A 191 18.99 -21.85 43.29
C GLY A 191 19.32 -23.10 44.10
N ALA A 192 20.17 -24.00 43.58
CA ALA A 192 20.44 -25.30 44.21
C ALA A 192 21.56 -25.28 45.27
N ALA A 193 22.45 -24.27 45.26
CA ALA A 193 23.55 -24.17 46.24
C ALA A 193 23.14 -23.48 47.56
N SER A 194 22.01 -22.76 47.60
CA SER A 194 21.66 -21.91 48.74
C SER A 194 20.92 -22.62 49.89
N THR A 195 20.54 -23.90 49.74
CA THR A 195 19.83 -24.66 50.78
C THR A 195 20.70 -25.64 51.58
N LEU A 196 22.00 -25.76 51.28
CA LEU A 196 22.91 -26.70 51.96
C LEU A 196 23.74 -26.13 53.13
N LYS A 197 23.42 -24.93 53.65
CA LYS A 197 24.13 -24.38 54.83
C LYS A 197 23.29 -24.15 56.10
N ARG A 198 21.98 -24.45 56.12
CA ARG A 198 21.13 -24.25 57.32
C ARG A 198 20.72 -25.54 58.06
N LYS A 199 21.25 -26.71 57.71
CA LYS A 199 20.81 -28.00 58.28
C LYS A 199 21.87 -28.77 59.08
N LEU A 200 22.87 -28.10 59.66
CA LEU A 200 23.77 -28.73 60.64
C LEU A 200 24.06 -27.81 61.83
N LYS A 201 23.13 -27.74 62.79
CA LYS A 201 23.48 -27.95 64.21
C LYS A 201 22.24 -28.44 64.98
N PRO A 202 22.27 -29.66 65.56
CA PRO A 202 21.20 -30.16 66.42
C PRO A 202 21.17 -29.42 67.76
N SER A 203 19.96 -29.09 68.22
CA SER A 203 19.68 -28.84 69.64
C SER A 203 19.66 -30.16 70.41
N GLN A 204 20.42 -30.22 71.49
CA GLN A 204 20.29 -31.15 72.62
C GLN A 204 20.77 -30.38 73.86
N SER A 205 20.28 -30.53 75.08
CA SER A 205 19.03 -31.00 75.67
C SER A 205 19.08 -30.49 77.12
N ILE A 206 17.94 -30.13 77.70
CA ILE A 206 17.83 -29.69 79.10
C ILE A 206 18.07 -30.88 80.03
N GLU A 207 18.84 -30.70 81.11
CA GLU A 207 18.59 -31.45 82.34
C GLU A 207 18.90 -30.58 83.57
N LYS A 208 17.85 -30.36 84.36
CA LYS A 208 17.85 -29.75 85.69
C LYS A 208 17.61 -30.90 86.65
N GLU A 209 18.51 -31.15 87.59
CA GLU A 209 18.10 -31.75 88.86
C GLU A 209 18.99 -31.30 90.02
N THR A 210 18.31 -30.78 91.05
CA THR A 210 18.80 -30.55 92.41
C THR A 210 18.55 -31.81 93.23
N THR A 211 19.47 -32.24 94.12
CA THR A 211 19.12 -32.71 95.49
C THR A 211 20.36 -32.67 96.41
N LYS A 212 20.02 -32.49 97.70
CA LYS A 212 20.68 -31.96 98.89
C LYS A 212 21.29 -33.07 99.78
N VAL A 213 21.89 -32.61 100.89
CA VAL A 213 22.21 -33.24 102.20
C VAL A 213 23.52 -34.02 102.38
N GLY A 214 24.41 -33.40 103.16
CA GLY A 214 25.15 -33.93 104.31
C GLY A 214 25.29 -32.79 105.30
#